data_AF-A0A8X6J3H9-F1
#
_entry.id   AF-A0A8X6J3H9-F1
#
_cell.length_a   1.000
_cell.length_b   1.000
_cell.length_c   1.000
_cell.angle_alpha   90.00
_cell.angle_beta   90.00
_cell.angle_gamma   90.00
#
_symmetry.space_group_name_H-M   'P 1'
#
loop_
_entity.id
_entity.type
_entity.pdbx_description
1 polymer ?
#
loop_
_entity_poly.entity_id
_entity_poly.type
_entity_poly.pdbx_seq_one_letter_code
_entity_poly.pdbx_strand_id
1 'polypeptide(L)'
;MNIRFWPSLQLIAQIKIALGILSNLEFENNFADFMRGIGLIDLQYMHQILSSLNLETELKNRTMGIIEVLVKEIANWCSCHRSFLIEGNLDYWNILKWYSHSTINRLETARALIKDKNINIEHRFNLACAYYMEADVRRLWKNMSPGYRHFFTLTKLHNKNRMFWVEALEKNTPLDWYAISLALMSSNYLKENSSSFFYMDFLGVFQLIL
;
A
#
# COMPACT_ATOMS: atom_id res chain seq x y z
N MET A 1 -9.36 -28.78 6.76
CA MET A 1 -10.60 -28.14 6.27
C MET A 1 -10.52 -26.66 6.64
N ASN A 2 -10.37 -25.77 5.65
CA ASN A 2 -10.09 -24.35 5.87
C ASN A 2 -11.41 -23.57 5.74
N ILE A 3 -12.08 -23.30 6.86
CA ILE A 3 -13.35 -22.56 6.86
C ILE A 3 -13.00 -21.08 6.70
N ARG A 4 -13.11 -20.56 5.47
CA ARG A 4 -13.06 -19.11 5.25
C ARG A 4 -14.34 -18.50 5.81
N PHE A 5 -14.21 -17.80 6.93
CA PHE A 5 -15.27 -16.93 7.42
C PHE A 5 -15.49 -15.83 6.40
N TRP A 6 -16.58 -15.93 5.65
CA TRP A 6 -17.06 -14.82 4.84
C TRP A 6 -17.58 -13.73 5.78
N PRO A 7 -17.22 -12.47 5.57
CA PRO A 7 -17.81 -11.38 6.34
C PRO A 7 -19.32 -11.36 6.09
N SER A 8 -20.08 -10.99 7.13
CA SER A 8 -21.53 -10.88 6.99
C SER A 8 -21.89 -9.82 5.95
N LEU A 9 -23.04 -10.00 5.27
CA LEU A 9 -23.57 -8.98 4.35
C LEU A 9 -23.70 -7.61 5.01
N GLN A 10 -24.03 -7.60 6.31
CA GLN A 10 -24.08 -6.38 7.12
C GLN A 10 -22.73 -5.67 7.19
N LEU A 11 -21.64 -6.41 7.48
CA LEU A 11 -20.30 -5.83 7.54
C LEU A 11 -19.87 -5.29 6.16
N ILE A 12 -20.14 -6.04 5.08
CA ILE A 12 -19.83 -5.59 3.72
C ILE A 12 -20.59 -4.29 3.39
N ALA A 13 -21.88 -4.21 3.73
CA ALA A 13 -22.68 -3.02 3.50
C ALA A 13 -22.15 -1.82 4.29
N GLN A 14 -21.78 -2.01 5.56
CA GLN A 14 -21.21 -0.96 6.39
C GLN A 14 -19.86 -0.46 5.86
N ILE A 15 -19.00 -1.37 5.38
CA ILE A 15 -17.73 -1.00 4.72
C ILE A 15 -18.00 -0.16 3.48
N LYS A 16 -18.99 -0.55 2.65
CA LYS A 16 -19.35 0.19 1.45
C LYS A 16 -19.89 1.57 1.76
N ILE A 17 -20.74 1.71 2.79
CA ILE A 17 -21.21 3.02 3.28
C ILE A 17 -20.03 3.86 3.76
N ALA A 18 -19.16 3.30 4.59
CA ALA A 18 -17.97 3.99 5.11
C ALA A 18 -17.04 4.48 3.99
N LEU A 19 -16.75 3.63 3.00
CA LEU A 19 -15.96 3.99 1.82
C LEU A 19 -16.66 5.05 0.95
N GLY A 20 -18.00 4.97 0.81
CA GLY A 20 -18.79 5.98 0.11
C GLY A 20 -18.76 7.34 0.79
N ILE A 21 -18.80 7.37 2.13
CA ILE A 21 -18.62 8.61 2.91
C ILE A 21 -17.21 9.15 2.69
N LEU A 22 -16.18 8.30 2.82
CA LEU A 22 -14.79 8.70 2.67
C LEU A 22 -14.44 9.24 1.27
N SER A 23 -15.03 8.67 0.22
CA SER A 23 -14.81 9.08 -1.17
C SER A 23 -15.58 10.34 -1.60
N ASN A 24 -16.74 10.61 -0.99
CA ASN A 24 -17.53 11.82 -1.28
C ASN A 24 -17.05 13.06 -0.52
N LEU A 25 -16.24 12.87 0.51
CA LEU A 25 -15.53 14.00 1.11
C LEU A 25 -14.57 14.53 0.05
N GLU A 26 -14.45 15.86 -0.07
CA GLU A 26 -13.46 16.55 -0.91
C GLU A 26 -12.03 16.30 -0.40
N PHE A 27 -11.70 15.03 -0.21
CA PHE A 27 -10.48 14.50 0.34
C PHE A 27 -9.33 14.67 -0.66
N GLU A 28 -9.64 14.82 -1.95
CA GLU A 28 -8.67 15.07 -3.01
C GLU A 28 -7.81 16.32 -2.71
N ASN A 29 -8.39 17.37 -2.13
CA ASN A 29 -7.65 18.59 -1.78
C ASN A 29 -6.85 18.48 -0.46
N ASN A 30 -7.20 17.54 0.43
CA ASN A 30 -6.61 17.40 1.76
C ASN A 30 -5.74 16.15 1.94
N PHE A 31 -5.63 15.27 0.93
CA PHE A 31 -4.84 14.05 1.06
C PHE A 31 -3.34 14.35 1.19
N ALA A 32 -2.83 15.37 0.50
CA ALA A 32 -1.45 15.82 0.67
C ALA A 32 -1.18 16.32 2.12
N ASP A 33 -2.16 16.95 2.75
CA ASP A 33 -2.05 17.44 4.13
C ASP A 33 -2.26 16.33 5.17
N PHE A 34 -3.10 15.34 4.86
CA PHE A 34 -3.18 14.05 5.55
C PHE A 34 -1.81 13.34 5.54
N MET A 35 -1.15 13.27 4.38
CA MET A 35 0.20 12.70 4.21
C MET A 35 1.29 13.49 4.94
N ARG A 36 1.14 14.81 5.08
CA ARG A 36 2.09 15.69 5.78
C ARG A 36 2.03 15.59 7.30
N GLY A 37 1.02 14.91 7.84
CA GLY A 37 0.86 14.71 9.29
C GLY A 37 0.11 15.84 9.99
N ILE A 38 -0.63 16.67 9.24
CA ILE A 38 -1.43 17.77 9.81
C ILE A 38 -2.83 17.31 10.21
N GLY A 39 -3.29 16.14 9.73
CA GLY A 39 -4.55 15.60 10.18
C GLY A 39 -4.51 14.09 10.29
N LEU A 40 -4.67 13.57 11.52
CA LEU A 40 -5.75 12.62 11.69
C LEU A 40 -6.92 13.18 10.88
N ILE A 41 -7.53 12.40 9.99
CA ILE A 41 -8.88 12.74 9.53
C ILE A 41 -9.59 13.23 10.77
N ASP A 42 -10.06 14.48 10.74
CA ASP A 42 -10.64 15.05 11.93
C ASP A 42 -11.83 14.16 12.24
N LEU A 43 -11.65 13.23 13.17
CA LEU A 43 -12.67 12.25 13.52
C LEU A 43 -13.89 13.02 14.01
N GLN A 44 -13.68 14.24 14.52
CA GLN A 44 -14.71 15.21 14.83
C GLN A 44 -15.51 15.64 13.59
N TYR A 45 -14.85 15.94 12.47
CA TYR A 45 -15.53 16.23 11.20
C TYR A 45 -16.30 15.01 10.67
N MET A 46 -15.71 13.81 10.74
CA MET A 46 -16.44 12.57 10.39
C MET A 46 -17.65 12.35 11.30
N HIS A 47 -17.52 12.67 12.60
CA HIS A 47 -18.61 12.60 13.55
C HIS A 47 -19.73 13.56 13.18
N GLN A 48 -19.41 14.77 12.73
CA GLN A 48 -20.40 15.75 12.28
C GLN A 48 -21.16 15.25 11.05
N ILE A 49 -20.46 14.68 10.06
CA ILE A 49 -21.10 14.12 8.86
C ILE A 49 -21.99 12.94 9.19
N LEU A 50 -21.50 11.97 9.97
CA LEU A 50 -22.35 10.85 10.40
C LEU A 50 -23.55 11.33 11.21
N SER A 51 -23.38 12.37 12.03
CA SER A 51 -24.47 12.94 12.82
C SER A 51 -25.54 13.59 11.94
N SER A 52 -25.17 14.21 10.82
CA SER A 52 -26.10 14.84 9.89
C SER A 52 -26.90 13.84 9.04
N LEU A 53 -26.42 12.61 8.88
CA LEU A 53 -27.15 11.55 8.19
C LEU A 53 -28.37 11.11 9.02
N ASN A 54 -29.50 10.88 8.36
CA ASN A 54 -30.70 10.33 8.99
C ASN A 54 -30.58 8.80 9.17
N LEU A 55 -29.69 8.39 10.06
CA LEU A 55 -29.41 6.99 10.40
C LEU A 55 -29.69 6.73 11.89
N GLU A 56 -30.00 5.49 12.23
CA GLU A 56 -30.12 5.07 13.62
C GLU A 56 -28.77 5.19 14.36
N THR A 57 -28.82 5.58 15.63
CA THR A 57 -27.63 5.84 16.47
C THR A 57 -26.66 4.65 16.49
N GLU A 58 -27.18 3.43 16.61
CA GLU A 58 -26.33 2.24 16.61
C GLU A 58 -25.59 2.06 15.28
N LEU A 59 -26.27 2.31 14.15
CA LEU A 59 -25.65 2.23 12.83
C LEU A 59 -24.60 3.31 12.63
N LYS A 60 -24.83 4.54 13.14
CA LYS A 60 -23.83 5.62 13.15
C LYS A 60 -22.58 5.20 13.91
N ASN A 61 -22.74 4.67 15.12
CA ASN A 61 -21.63 4.24 15.96
C ASN A 61 -20.81 3.11 15.31
N ARG A 62 -21.48 2.10 14.76
CA ARG A 62 -20.80 1.00 14.04
C ARG A 62 -20.07 1.50 12.79
N THR A 63 -20.70 2.41 12.03
CA THR A 63 -20.09 3.01 10.83
C THR A 63 -18.87 3.84 11.20
N MET A 64 -18.93 4.60 12.31
CA MET A 64 -17.78 5.36 12.80
C MET A 64 -16.61 4.44 13.16
N GLY A 65 -16.86 3.36 13.89
CA GLY A 65 -15.80 2.40 14.22
C GLY A 65 -15.12 1.81 12.98
N ILE A 66 -15.88 1.55 11.91
CA ILE A 66 -15.31 1.08 10.64
C ILE A 66 -14.50 2.20 9.96
N ILE A 67 -15.00 3.44 9.93
CA ILE A 67 -14.28 4.59 9.39
C ILE A 67 -12.93 4.74 10.10
N GLU A 68 -12.90 4.72 11.44
CA GLU A 68 -11.65 4.82 12.19
C GLU A 68 -10.63 3.75 11.78
N VAL A 69 -11.08 2.51 11.59
CA VAL A 69 -10.21 1.41 11.13
C VAL A 69 -9.69 1.66 9.72
N LEU A 70 -10.56 2.07 8.80
CA LEU A 70 -10.18 2.39 7.42
C LEU A 70 -9.17 3.55 7.36
N VAL A 71 -9.43 4.63 8.10
CA VAL A 71 -8.54 5.78 8.21
C VAL A 71 -7.16 5.37 8.71
N LYS A 72 -7.11 4.57 9.78
CA LYS A 72 -5.85 4.06 10.34
C LYS A 72 -5.11 3.20 9.33
N GLU A 73 -5.80 2.32 8.62
CA GLU A 73 -5.17 1.46 7.60
C GLU A 73 -4.62 2.28 6.43
N ILE A 74 -5.34 3.30 5.97
CA ILE A 74 -4.88 4.21 4.91
C ILE A 74 -3.67 5.00 5.40
N ALA A 75 -3.75 5.62 6.58
CA ALA A 75 -2.64 6.39 7.16
C ALA A 75 -1.38 5.53 7.29
N ASN A 76 -1.55 4.30 7.76
CA ASN A 76 -0.48 3.34 7.91
C ASN A 76 0.13 2.97 6.55
N TRP A 77 -0.69 2.55 5.58
CA TRP A 77 -0.22 2.26 4.22
C TRP A 77 0.52 3.45 3.62
N CYS A 78 -0.06 4.64 3.75
CA CYS A 78 0.51 5.90 3.31
C CYS A 78 1.90 6.17 3.92
N SER A 79 2.05 6.01 5.23
CA SER A 79 3.33 6.22 5.93
C SER A 79 4.45 5.35 5.36
N CYS A 80 4.15 4.09 5.00
CA CYS A 80 5.11 3.15 4.41
C CYS A 80 5.51 3.54 2.98
N HIS A 81 4.68 4.32 2.29
CA HIS A 81 4.82 4.65 0.88
C HIS A 81 5.02 6.16 0.64
N ARG A 82 5.25 6.95 1.70
CA ARG A 82 5.26 8.42 1.66
C ARG A 82 6.17 9.00 0.58
N SER A 83 7.34 8.40 0.37
CA SER A 83 8.29 8.84 -0.66
C SER A 83 7.75 8.69 -2.10
N PHE A 84 6.71 7.89 -2.32
CA PHE A 84 6.12 7.64 -3.63
C PHE A 84 4.82 8.44 -3.86
N LEU A 85 4.13 8.82 -2.78
CA LEU A 85 2.79 9.41 -2.83
C LEU A 85 2.81 10.94 -2.94
N ILE A 86 3.89 11.61 -2.53
CA ILE A 86 3.92 13.09 -2.51
C ILE A 86 3.94 13.71 -3.92
N GLU A 87 4.41 12.97 -4.93
CA GLU A 87 4.64 13.52 -6.28
C GLU A 87 3.52 13.20 -7.29
N GLY A 88 2.55 12.37 -6.91
CA GLY A 88 1.42 12.01 -7.78
C GLY A 88 0.14 12.70 -7.33
N ASN A 89 -0.50 13.45 -8.22
CA ASN A 89 -1.90 13.88 -8.05
C ASN A 89 -2.82 12.67 -8.29
N LEU A 90 -2.66 11.64 -7.46
CA LEU A 90 -3.32 10.36 -7.61
C LEU A 90 -4.64 10.39 -6.85
N ASP A 91 -5.68 9.86 -7.49
CA ASP A 91 -6.93 9.54 -6.82
C ASP A 91 -6.75 8.24 -6.02
N TYR A 92 -6.28 8.39 -4.79
CA TYR A 92 -5.95 7.27 -3.92
C TYR A 92 -7.16 6.39 -3.63
N TRP A 93 -8.37 6.93 -3.55
CA TRP A 93 -9.57 6.16 -3.24
C TRP A 93 -9.89 5.14 -4.32
N ASN A 94 -9.73 5.52 -5.59
CA ASN A 94 -9.96 4.61 -6.72
C ASN A 94 -8.82 3.60 -6.93
N ILE A 95 -7.62 3.96 -6.49
CA ILE A 95 -6.45 3.10 -6.60
C ILE A 95 -6.44 2.01 -5.52
N LEU A 96 -6.75 2.36 -4.27
CA LEU A 96 -6.74 1.43 -3.14
C LEU A 96 -7.71 0.28 -3.39
N LYS A 97 -7.17 -0.94 -3.45
CA LYS A 97 -7.96 -2.17 -3.50
C LYS A 97 -8.19 -2.65 -2.09
N TRP A 98 -9.40 -3.08 -1.79
CA TRP A 98 -9.81 -3.46 -0.43
C TRP A 98 -10.15 -4.95 -0.38
N TYR A 99 -9.74 -5.62 0.69
CA TYR A 99 -10.33 -6.89 1.08
C TYR A 99 -11.71 -6.67 1.70
N SER A 100 -12.50 -7.74 1.76
CA SER A 100 -13.86 -7.71 2.32
C SER A 100 -13.90 -7.46 3.84
N HIS A 101 -12.75 -7.48 4.52
CA HIS A 101 -12.60 -7.21 5.95
C HIS A 101 -11.90 -5.87 6.24
N SER A 102 -12.14 -4.87 5.39
CA SER A 102 -11.72 -3.46 5.63
C SER A 102 -10.21 -3.21 5.67
N THR A 103 -9.39 -4.10 5.14
CA THR A 103 -7.96 -3.83 4.98
C THR A 103 -7.60 -3.64 3.51
N ILE A 104 -6.53 -2.90 3.25
CA ILE A 104 -6.05 -2.68 1.90
C ILE A 104 -5.44 -4.00 1.38
N ASN A 105 -5.89 -4.45 0.21
CA ASN A 105 -5.17 -5.45 -0.56
C ASN A 105 -3.94 -4.79 -1.18
N ARG A 106 -2.85 -4.81 -0.42
CA ARG A 106 -1.62 -4.08 -0.74
C ARG A 106 -0.99 -4.56 -2.04
N LEU A 107 -1.01 -5.87 -2.31
CA LEU A 107 -0.44 -6.44 -3.53
C LEU A 107 -1.21 -6.01 -4.78
N GLU A 108 -2.54 -6.12 -4.77
CA GLU A 108 -3.36 -5.69 -5.91
C GLU A 108 -3.31 -4.17 -6.09
N THR A 109 -3.26 -3.41 -4.99
CA THR A 109 -3.06 -1.95 -5.03
C THR A 109 -1.72 -1.61 -5.69
N ALA A 110 -0.63 -2.26 -5.26
CA ALA A 110 0.70 -2.06 -5.85
C ALA A 110 0.73 -2.43 -7.34
N ARG A 111 0.08 -3.55 -7.73
CA ARG A 111 -0.04 -3.94 -9.15
C ARG A 111 -0.78 -2.89 -9.96
N ALA A 112 -1.85 -2.31 -9.43
CA ALA A 112 -2.60 -1.24 -10.10
C ALA A 112 -1.72 0.00 -10.30
N LEU A 113 -1.02 0.44 -9.25
CA LEU A 113 -0.10 1.58 -9.29
C LEU A 113 1.06 1.38 -10.27
N ILE A 114 1.67 0.20 -10.29
CA ILE A 114 2.78 -0.13 -11.21
C ILE A 114 2.34 -0.07 -12.69
N LYS A 115 1.08 -0.39 -12.97
CA LYS A 115 0.53 -0.38 -14.33
C LYS A 115 0.11 1.03 -14.77
N ASP A 116 -0.11 1.95 -13.85
CA ASP A 116 -0.51 3.32 -14.17
C ASP A 116 0.66 4.11 -14.79
N LYS A 117 0.51 4.51 -16.05
CA LYS A 117 1.55 5.25 -16.78
C LYS A 117 1.64 6.72 -16.37
N ASN A 118 0.66 7.25 -15.66
CA ASN A 118 0.68 8.60 -15.11
C ASN A 118 1.67 8.72 -13.93
N ILE A 119 2.02 7.59 -13.32
CA ILE A 119 3.02 7.54 -12.25
C ILE A 119 4.43 7.51 -12.85
N ASN A 120 5.34 8.32 -12.30
CA ASN A 120 6.75 8.32 -12.69
C ASN A 120 7.32 6.90 -12.66
N ILE A 121 8.10 6.54 -13.68
CA ILE A 121 8.74 5.23 -13.80
C ILE A 121 9.63 4.91 -12.59
N GLU A 122 10.25 5.91 -11.96
CA GLU A 122 11.02 5.77 -10.72
C GLU A 122 10.14 5.27 -9.57
N HIS A 123 8.98 5.88 -9.34
CA HIS A 123 8.07 5.44 -8.27
C HIS A 123 7.52 4.04 -8.53
N ARG A 124 7.14 3.76 -9.77
CA ARG A 124 6.71 2.40 -10.15
C ARG A 124 7.82 1.39 -9.91
N PHE A 125 9.06 1.73 -10.24
CA PHE A 125 10.21 0.85 -10.00
C PHE A 125 10.43 0.62 -8.50
N ASN A 126 10.43 1.68 -7.70
CA ASN A 126 10.58 1.57 -6.25
C ASN A 126 9.45 0.73 -5.63
N LEU A 127 8.21 0.89 -6.11
CA LEU A 127 7.06 0.11 -5.64
C LEU A 127 7.19 -1.37 -6.04
N ALA A 128 7.60 -1.66 -7.27
CA ALA A 128 7.85 -3.03 -7.71
C ALA A 128 8.97 -3.69 -6.88
N CYS A 129 10.04 -2.95 -6.57
CA CYS A 129 11.10 -3.39 -5.68
C CYS A 129 10.59 -3.65 -4.26
N ALA A 130 9.76 -2.76 -3.72
CA ALA A 130 9.21 -2.86 -2.38
C ALA A 130 8.31 -4.08 -2.20
N TYR A 131 7.56 -4.48 -3.23
CA TYR A 131 6.67 -5.66 -3.23
C TYR A 131 7.26 -6.91 -3.91
N TYR A 132 8.57 -6.90 -4.19
CA TYR A 132 9.29 -8.01 -4.82
C TYR A 132 8.67 -8.52 -6.14
N MET A 133 8.12 -7.63 -6.98
CA MET A 133 7.49 -8.00 -8.25
C MET A 133 8.51 -8.13 -9.39
N GLU A 134 9.24 -9.24 -9.45
CA GLU A 134 10.40 -9.45 -10.35
C GLU A 134 10.18 -9.03 -11.80
N ALA A 135 9.11 -9.53 -12.41
CA ALA A 135 8.81 -9.27 -13.81
C ALA A 135 8.64 -7.77 -14.08
N ASP A 136 7.95 -7.08 -13.17
CA ASP A 136 7.73 -5.63 -13.25
C ASP A 136 9.04 -4.87 -12.96
N VAL A 137 9.83 -5.29 -11.98
CA VAL A 137 11.16 -4.71 -11.67
C VAL A 137 12.06 -4.74 -12.89
N ARG A 138 12.22 -5.92 -13.52
CA ARG A 138 13.06 -6.10 -14.72
C ARG A 138 12.54 -5.27 -15.90
N ARG A 139 11.23 -5.28 -16.13
CA ARG A 139 10.58 -4.51 -17.21
C ARG A 139 10.79 -3.00 -17.02
N LEU A 140 10.56 -2.49 -15.81
CA LEU A 140 10.71 -1.06 -15.50
C LEU A 140 12.17 -0.64 -15.59
N TRP A 141 13.12 -1.43 -15.07
CA TRP A 141 14.55 -1.16 -15.18
C TRP A 141 15.01 -1.04 -16.64
N LYS A 142 14.58 -1.96 -17.51
CA LYS A 142 14.93 -1.93 -18.94
C LYS A 142 14.41 -0.68 -19.64
N ASN A 143 13.22 -0.22 -19.27
CA ASN A 143 12.57 0.95 -19.86
C ASN A 143 13.03 2.27 -19.26
N MET A 144 13.84 2.23 -18.21
CA MET A 144 14.34 3.40 -17.50
C MET A 144 15.56 3.99 -18.21
N SER A 145 15.63 5.33 -18.25
CA SER A 145 16.76 6.02 -18.89
C SER A 145 18.09 5.68 -18.20
N PRO A 146 19.22 5.73 -18.92
CA PRO A 146 20.54 5.51 -18.31
C PRO A 146 20.82 6.46 -17.14
N GLY A 147 20.35 7.71 -17.22
CA GLY A 147 20.51 8.70 -16.15
C GLY A 147 19.81 8.29 -14.85
N TYR A 148 18.56 7.81 -14.94
CA TYR A 148 17.85 7.30 -13.77
C TYR A 148 18.49 6.03 -13.20
N ARG A 149 18.91 5.10 -14.08
CA ARG A 149 19.63 3.89 -13.63
C ARG A 149 20.92 4.25 -12.89
N HIS A 150 21.69 5.20 -13.41
CA HIS A 150 22.89 5.71 -12.75
C HIS A 150 22.58 6.37 -11.40
N PHE A 151 21.52 7.18 -11.33
CA PHE A 151 21.05 7.77 -10.08
C PHE A 151 20.71 6.70 -9.03
N PHE A 152 20.00 5.63 -9.41
CA PHE A 152 19.69 4.53 -8.51
C PHE A 152 20.92 3.74 -8.06
N THR A 153 21.90 3.55 -8.94
CA THR A 153 23.18 2.94 -8.60
C THR A 153 24.00 3.79 -7.62
N LEU A 154 23.93 5.12 -7.72
CA LEU A 154 24.66 6.02 -6.81
C LEU A 154 23.94 6.20 -5.46
N THR A 155 22.62 6.19 -5.44
CA THR A 155 21.81 6.44 -4.23
C THR A 155 21.45 5.16 -3.46
N LYS A 156 22.25 4.08 -3.61
CA LYS A 156 22.02 2.75 -2.99
C LYS A 156 21.65 2.78 -1.50
N LEU A 157 22.01 3.83 -0.77
CA LEU A 157 21.96 3.92 0.70
C LEU A 157 20.56 4.11 1.33
N HIS A 158 19.53 4.54 0.60
CA HIS A 158 18.26 4.96 1.23
C HIS A 158 17.14 3.93 1.24
N ASN A 159 17.26 2.82 0.51
CA ASN A 159 16.22 1.78 0.51
C ASN A 159 16.86 0.40 0.26
N LYS A 160 16.91 -0.44 1.31
CA LYS A 160 17.57 -1.75 1.27
C LYS A 160 16.93 -2.70 0.23
N ASN A 161 15.61 -2.64 0.02
CA ASN A 161 14.94 -3.44 -1.02
C ASN A 161 15.38 -3.01 -2.42
N ARG A 162 15.45 -1.69 -2.66
CA ARG A 162 15.95 -1.14 -3.93
C ARG A 162 17.39 -1.54 -4.21
N MET A 163 18.26 -1.47 -3.20
CA MET A 163 19.67 -1.85 -3.32
C MET A 163 19.83 -3.30 -3.76
N PHE A 164 19.12 -4.21 -3.11
CA PHE A 164 19.08 -5.63 -3.48
C PHE A 164 18.74 -5.82 -4.97
N TRP A 165 17.68 -5.16 -5.44
CA TRP A 165 17.24 -5.28 -6.83
C TRP A 165 18.23 -4.68 -7.82
N VAL A 166 18.77 -3.49 -7.55
CA VAL A 166 19.77 -2.85 -8.42
C VAL A 166 21.00 -3.74 -8.58
N GLU A 167 21.52 -4.33 -7.50
CA GLU A 167 22.67 -5.24 -7.58
C GLU A 167 22.37 -6.50 -8.39
N ALA A 168 21.20 -7.09 -8.21
CA ALA A 168 20.78 -8.27 -8.97
C ALA A 168 20.63 -7.95 -10.48
N LEU A 169 20.09 -6.78 -10.80
CA LEU A 169 19.92 -6.30 -12.17
C LEU A 169 21.26 -5.96 -12.85
N GLU A 170 22.20 -5.35 -12.11
CA GLU A 170 23.55 -5.01 -12.60
C GLU A 170 24.36 -6.27 -12.93
N LYS A 171 24.27 -7.30 -12.08
CA LYS A 171 24.98 -8.57 -12.27
C LYS A 171 24.27 -9.52 -13.24
N ASN A 172 23.06 -9.16 -13.69
CA ASN A 172 22.17 -10.03 -14.46
C ASN A 172 21.99 -11.41 -13.80
N THR A 173 21.97 -11.44 -12.46
CA THR A 173 21.90 -12.70 -11.70
C THR A 173 20.46 -13.24 -11.72
N PRO A 174 20.27 -14.54 -11.99
CA PRO A 174 19.02 -15.21 -11.67
C PRO A 174 18.73 -15.10 -10.17
N LEU A 175 17.50 -14.78 -9.79
CA LEU A 175 17.14 -14.69 -8.39
C LEU A 175 16.82 -16.08 -7.85
N ASP A 176 17.54 -16.49 -6.81
CA ASP A 176 17.20 -17.65 -6.02
C ASP A 176 16.18 -17.23 -4.94
N TRP A 177 14.89 -17.31 -5.29
CA TRP A 177 13.79 -16.99 -4.39
C TRP A 177 13.79 -17.81 -3.11
N TYR A 178 14.28 -19.05 -3.17
CA TYR A 178 14.39 -19.89 -1.99
C TYR A 178 15.43 -19.31 -1.02
N ALA A 179 16.64 -19.02 -1.50
CA ALA A 179 17.69 -18.40 -0.69
C ALA A 179 17.28 -17.01 -0.15
N ILE A 180 16.61 -16.19 -0.97
CA ILE A 180 16.10 -14.88 -0.57
C ILE A 180 15.05 -15.02 0.53
N SER A 181 14.08 -15.93 0.35
CA SER A 181 13.05 -16.19 1.35
C SER A 181 13.64 -16.66 2.68
N LEU A 182 14.64 -17.55 2.64
CA LEU A 182 15.36 -18.01 3.81
C LEU A 182 16.10 -16.88 4.50
N ALA A 183 16.81 -16.02 3.74
CA ALA A 183 17.55 -14.88 4.27
C ALA A 183 16.63 -13.82 4.89
N LEU A 184 15.48 -13.55 4.26
CA LEU A 184 14.45 -12.68 4.83
C LEU A 184 13.92 -13.28 6.14
N MET A 185 13.56 -14.56 6.16
CA MET A 185 13.06 -15.26 7.35
C MET A 185 14.09 -15.36 8.48
N SER A 186 15.38 -15.46 8.16
CA SER A 186 16.47 -15.71 9.13
C SER A 186 17.15 -14.45 9.66
N SER A 187 16.93 -13.30 9.03
CA SER A 187 17.59 -12.05 9.42
C SER A 187 16.74 -11.24 10.40
N ASN A 188 17.39 -10.46 11.27
CA ASN A 188 16.73 -9.39 12.03
C ASN A 188 16.10 -8.32 11.11
N TYR A 189 16.28 -8.42 9.79
CA TYR A 189 15.66 -7.56 8.79
C TYR A 189 14.14 -7.51 8.91
N LEU A 190 13.47 -8.63 9.25
CA LEU A 190 12.04 -8.65 9.55
C LEU A 190 11.67 -7.92 10.85
N LYS A 191 12.58 -7.88 11.82
CA LYS A 191 12.39 -7.17 13.11
C LYS A 191 12.67 -5.67 12.98
N GLU A 192 13.71 -5.30 12.24
CA GLU A 192 14.12 -3.91 12.00
C GLU A 192 13.27 -3.20 10.94
N ASN A 193 12.76 -3.93 9.95
CA ASN A 193 11.77 -3.46 8.98
C ASN A 193 10.36 -3.96 9.32
N SER A 194 10.08 -4.29 10.58
CA SER A 194 8.79 -4.81 11.05
C SER A 194 7.61 -3.92 10.63
N SER A 195 7.80 -2.60 10.55
CA SER A 195 6.79 -1.66 10.03
C SER A 195 6.49 -1.79 8.53
N SER A 196 7.32 -2.49 7.75
CA SER A 196 7.07 -2.81 6.33
C SER A 196 6.85 -4.31 6.07
N PHE A 197 7.34 -5.19 6.95
CA PHE A 197 7.23 -6.64 6.82
C PHE A 197 6.10 -7.30 7.61
N PHE A 198 5.59 -6.72 8.70
CA PHE A 198 4.32 -7.17 9.30
C PHE A 198 3.13 -7.00 8.34
N TYR A 199 3.35 -6.35 7.20
CA TYR A 199 2.33 -5.88 6.29
C TYR A 199 2.43 -6.45 4.87
N MET A 200 3.46 -7.23 4.59
CA MET A 200 3.32 -8.21 3.52
C MET A 200 2.53 -9.35 4.14
N ASP A 201 1.34 -9.65 3.61
CA ASP A 201 0.75 -10.98 3.82
C ASP A 201 1.87 -11.98 3.55
N PHE A 202 2.36 -12.69 4.58
CA PHE A 202 3.40 -13.72 4.43
C PHE A 202 2.98 -14.71 3.32
N LEU A 203 1.66 -14.89 3.12
CA LEU A 203 1.05 -15.64 2.04
C LEU A 203 1.41 -15.14 0.62
N GLY A 204 1.62 -13.84 0.40
CA GLY A 204 1.99 -13.28 -0.91
C GLY A 204 3.43 -13.62 -1.32
N VAL A 205 4.35 -13.66 -0.35
CA VAL A 205 5.73 -14.14 -0.59
C VAL A 205 5.73 -15.65 -0.80
N PHE A 206 4.92 -16.41 -0.07
CA PHE A 206 4.75 -17.85 -0.29
C PHE A 206 4.07 -18.19 -1.63
N GLN A 207 3.16 -17.36 -2.14
CA GLN A 207 2.56 -17.51 -3.48
C GLN A 207 3.53 -17.20 -4.63
N LEU A 208 4.69 -16.57 -4.36
CA LEU A 208 5.77 -16.41 -5.33
C LEU A 208 6.76 -17.59 -5.31
N ILE A 209 6.69 -18.44 -4.28
CA ILE A 209 7.57 -19.59 -4.05
C ILE A 209 6.89 -20.91 -4.47
N LEU A 210 5.57 -20.91 -4.70
CA LEU A 210 4.77 -22.04 -5.20
C LEU A 210 4.16 -21.73 -6.57
#